data_AF-A0A7S1LMY4-F1
#
_entry.id   AF-A0A7S1LMY4-F1
#
_cell.length_a   1.000
_cell.length_b   1.000
_cell.length_c   1.000
_cell.angle_alpha   90.00
_cell.angle_beta   90.00
_cell.angle_gamma   90.00
#
_symmetry.space_group_name_H-M   'P 1'
#
loop_
_entity.id
_entity.type
_entity.pdbx_description
1 polymer ?
#
loop_
_entity_poly.entity_id
_entity_poly.type
_entity_poly.pdbx_seq_one_letter_code
_entity_poly.pdbx_strand_id
1 'polypeptide(L)'
;QAVLAMTTYPVERMDPAPYSKFAAAAEGAKKMGPQVPSRVGMLIIYTPALMVAVRQGLELDQGLGSVPGLVAALLFTHFLKRVCEVLFLHRYSGGMPLAAACMIGIFYALTTLLENVAVRTEEAAGEHPGLVVFGGLLFVVGEVGNFY
;
A
#
# COMPACT_ATOMS: atom_id res chain seq x y z
N GLN A 1 14.15 -9.29 -0.81
CA GLN A 1 12.69 -9.49 -0.68
C GLN A 1 12.29 -10.97 -0.51
N ALA A 2 12.95 -11.94 -1.16
CA ALA A 2 12.67 -13.38 -0.98
C ALA A 2 12.85 -13.92 0.46
N VAL A 3 13.76 -13.34 1.25
CA VAL A 3 14.02 -13.76 2.64
C VAL A 3 12.88 -13.37 3.59
N LEU A 4 12.20 -12.24 3.35
CA LEU A 4 11.07 -11.80 4.18
C LEU A 4 9.82 -12.65 3.92
N ALA A 5 9.58 -13.03 2.66
CA ALA A 5 8.47 -13.90 2.29
C ALA A 5 8.58 -15.31 2.91
N MET A 6 9.80 -15.86 3.02
CA MET A 6 10.02 -17.18 3.62
C MET A 6 9.85 -17.21 5.15
N THR A 7 10.07 -16.10 5.85
CA THR A 7 9.93 -16.06 7.32
C THR A 7 8.52 -15.73 7.79
N THR A 8 7.73 -15.02 6.98
CA THR A 8 6.38 -14.57 7.37
C THR A 8 5.30 -15.58 6.96
N TYR A 9 5.51 -16.34 5.88
CA TYR A 9 4.56 -17.36 5.41
C TYR A 9 4.20 -18.45 6.44
N PRO A 10 5.14 -19.02 7.22
CA PRO A 10 4.82 -19.99 8.26
C PRO A 10 3.96 -19.36 9.37
N VAL A 11 4.21 -18.10 9.70
CA VAL A 11 3.49 -17.35 10.75
C VAL A 11 2.08 -17.02 10.31
N GLU A 12 1.87 -16.50 9.09
CA GLU A 12 0.52 -16.20 8.57
C GLU A 12 -0.36 -17.43 8.42
N ARG A 13 0.24 -18.61 8.19
CA ARG A 13 -0.50 -19.87 8.14
C ARG A 13 -0.98 -20.33 9.52
N MET A 14 -0.24 -20.02 10.58
CA MET A 14 -0.53 -20.45 11.95
C MET A 14 -1.36 -19.43 12.73
N ASP A 15 -1.13 -18.13 12.51
CA ASP A 15 -1.84 -17.01 13.14
C ASP A 15 -2.22 -15.97 12.07
N PRO A 16 -3.35 -16.16 11.38
CA PRO A 16 -3.75 -15.28 10.28
C PRO A 16 -4.03 -13.86 10.80
N ALA A 17 -3.67 -12.87 9.99
CA ALA A 17 -3.83 -11.47 10.37
C ALA A 17 -5.26 -11.18 10.91
N PRO A 18 -5.39 -10.47 12.04
CA PRO A 18 -6.62 -10.42 12.85
C PRO A 18 -7.83 -9.73 12.18
N TYR A 19 -7.67 -9.22 10.96
CA TYR A 19 -8.73 -8.64 10.13
C TYR A 19 -9.16 -9.56 8.97
N SER A 20 -8.52 -10.71 8.80
CA SER A 20 -8.80 -11.69 7.75
C SER A 20 -10.13 -12.42 8.01
N LYS A 21 -10.80 -12.84 6.94
CA LYS A 21 -11.96 -13.75 7.02
C LYS A 21 -11.64 -15.02 7.81
N PHE A 22 -10.38 -15.46 7.78
CA PHE A 22 -9.91 -16.64 8.51
C PHE A 22 -9.63 -16.35 9.99
N ALA A 23 -9.43 -15.09 10.38
CA ALA A 23 -9.34 -14.72 11.79
C ALA A 23 -10.69 -14.83 12.51
N ALA A 24 -11.82 -14.67 11.79
CA ALA A 24 -13.15 -14.89 12.36
C ALA A 24 -13.48 -16.38 12.59
N ALA A 25 -12.77 -17.30 11.92
CA ALA A 25 -12.97 -18.74 12.02
C ALA A 25 -12.03 -19.41 13.03
N ALA A 26 -11.02 -18.70 13.53
CA ALA A 26 -10.12 -19.20 14.56
C ALA A 26 -10.82 -19.16 15.94
N GLU A 27 -10.92 -20.32 16.60
CA GLU A 27 -11.39 -20.40 17.99
C GLU A 27 -10.51 -19.52 18.89
N GLY A 28 -11.12 -18.59 19.61
CA GLY A 28 -10.40 -17.68 20.51
C GLY A 28 -9.95 -16.36 19.88
N ALA A 29 -10.44 -16.00 18.69
CA ALA A 29 -10.20 -14.71 18.02
C ALA A 29 -10.39 -13.52 18.99
N LYS A 30 -9.30 -13.08 19.61
CA LYS A 30 -9.27 -11.90 20.46
C LYS A 30 -9.65 -10.73 19.57
N LYS A 31 -10.82 -10.13 19.80
CA LYS A 31 -11.15 -8.82 19.24
C LYS A 31 -10.09 -7.84 19.76
N MET A 32 -9.03 -7.60 18.97
CA MET A 32 -7.94 -6.71 19.35
C MET A 32 -8.44 -5.27 19.32
N GLY A 33 -9.00 -4.83 20.44
CA GLY A 33 -9.42 -3.45 20.65
C GLY A 33 -10.69 -3.05 19.89
N PRO A 34 -10.95 -1.73 19.78
CA PRO A 34 -12.16 -1.21 19.16
C PRO A 34 -12.23 -1.60 17.67
N GLN A 35 -13.39 -2.07 17.24
CA GLN A 35 -13.66 -2.38 15.84
C GLN A 35 -14.29 -1.18 15.15
N VAL A 36 -13.87 -0.95 13.91
CA VAL A 36 -14.50 0.00 12.99
C VAL A 36 -15.16 -0.75 11.84
N PRO A 37 -16.17 -0.17 11.17
CA PRO A 37 -16.72 -0.76 9.95
C PRO A 37 -15.58 -1.02 8.96
N SER A 38 -15.55 -2.20 8.33
CA SER A 38 -14.43 -2.58 7.45
C SER A 38 -14.18 -1.55 6.32
N ARG A 39 -15.22 -0.88 5.81
CA ARG A 39 -15.05 0.23 4.86
C ARG A 39 -14.21 1.37 5.45
N VAL A 40 -14.47 1.77 6.69
CA VAL A 40 -13.71 2.82 7.39
C VAL A 40 -12.29 2.33 7.67
N GLY A 41 -12.12 1.08 8.10
CA GLY A 41 -10.79 0.48 8.30
C GLY A 41 -9.94 0.51 7.02
N MET A 42 -10.51 0.14 5.89
CA MET A 42 -9.81 0.18 4.60
C MET A 42 -9.48 1.61 4.15
N LEU A 43 -10.36 2.59 4.41
CA LEU A 43 -10.02 4.00 4.17
C LEU A 43 -8.86 4.47 5.05
N ILE A 44 -8.82 4.07 6.33
CA ILE A 44 -7.70 4.37 7.23
C ILE A 44 -6.39 3.76 6.72
N ILE A 45 -6.45 2.58 6.10
CA ILE A 45 -5.27 1.92 5.52
C ILE A 45 -4.70 2.67 4.32
N TYR A 46 -5.54 3.08 3.35
CA TYR A 46 -5.03 3.60 2.08
C TYR A 46 -4.88 5.12 2.03
N THR A 47 -5.71 5.87 2.76
CA THR A 47 -5.74 7.34 2.68
C THR A 47 -4.43 7.99 3.12
N PRO A 48 -3.74 7.56 4.20
CA PRO A 48 -2.48 8.16 4.60
C PRO A 48 -1.40 8.08 3.51
N ALA A 49 -1.29 6.93 2.85
CA ALA A 49 -0.35 6.73 1.75
C ALA A 49 -0.70 7.59 0.52
N LEU A 50 -2.00 7.70 0.19
CA LEU A 50 -2.46 8.61 -0.86
C LEU A 50 -2.05 10.06 -0.56
N MET A 51 -2.23 10.52 0.68
CA MET A 51 -1.85 11.88 1.09
C MET A 51 -0.35 12.13 0.96
N VAL A 52 0.48 11.14 1.35
CA VAL A 52 1.93 11.21 1.16
C VAL A 52 2.29 11.28 -0.32
N ALA A 53 1.67 10.46 -1.18
CA ALA A 53 1.92 10.50 -2.62
C ALA A 53 1.54 11.86 -3.23
N VAL A 54 0.39 12.44 -2.85
CA VAL A 54 -0.02 13.78 -3.27
C VAL A 54 1.01 14.82 -2.83
N ARG A 55 1.42 14.82 -1.56
CA ARG A 55 2.40 15.76 -1.04
C ARG A 55 3.72 15.66 -1.80
N GLN A 56 4.24 14.45 -2.02
CA GLN A 56 5.48 14.23 -2.75
C GLN A 56 5.39 14.66 -4.21
N GLY A 57 4.21 14.53 -4.84
CA GLY A 57 3.94 15.03 -6.18
C GLY A 57 3.85 16.57 -6.27
N LEU A 58 3.38 17.24 -5.21
CA LEU A 58 3.34 18.70 -5.13
C LEU A 58 4.71 19.30 -4.82
N GLU A 59 5.57 18.58 -4.08
CA GLU A 59 6.94 18.96 -3.71
C GLU A 59 7.98 18.54 -4.79
N LEU A 60 7.56 18.38 -6.04
CA LEU A 60 8.46 18.04 -7.15
C LEU A 60 9.16 19.27 -7.70
N ASP A 61 10.31 19.62 -7.11
CA ASP A 61 11.21 20.65 -7.66
C ASP A 61 11.70 20.30 -9.08
N GLN A 62 11.75 19.01 -9.42
CA GLN A 62 12.21 18.47 -10.71
C GLN A 62 11.08 18.22 -11.72
N GLY A 63 9.82 18.43 -11.33
CA GLY A 63 8.64 18.20 -12.17
C GLY A 63 8.25 16.72 -12.35
N LEU A 64 7.13 16.48 -13.04
CA LEU A 64 6.57 15.13 -13.26
C LEU A 64 7.36 14.25 -14.25
N GLY A 65 8.29 14.86 -15.00
CA GLY A 65 9.12 14.16 -15.98
C GLY A 65 10.32 13.42 -15.38
N SER A 66 10.67 13.69 -14.11
CA SER A 66 11.73 12.97 -13.42
C SER A 66 11.26 11.61 -12.90
N VAL A 67 12.20 10.70 -12.62
CA VAL A 67 11.87 9.37 -12.07
C VAL A 67 11.13 9.46 -10.73
N PRO A 68 11.50 10.33 -9.77
CA PRO A 68 10.71 10.58 -8.56
C PRO A 68 9.31 11.09 -8.83
N GLY A 69 9.15 11.93 -9.87
CA GLY A 69 7.84 12.42 -10.30
C GLY A 69 6.95 11.31 -10.84
N LEU A 70 7.53 10.44 -11.66
CA LEU A 70 6.86 9.25 -12.18
C LEU A 70 6.48 8.29 -11.03
N VAL A 71 7.39 8.01 -10.10
CA VAL A 71 7.10 7.14 -8.93
C VAL A 71 5.99 7.73 -8.06
N ALA A 72 6.01 9.04 -7.78
CA ALA A 72 4.94 9.71 -7.05
C ALA A 72 3.59 9.58 -7.79
N ALA A 73 3.58 9.72 -9.12
CA ALA A 73 2.38 9.58 -9.93
C ALA A 73 1.83 8.13 -9.95
N LEU A 74 2.71 7.12 -10.02
CA LEU A 74 2.33 5.71 -9.96
C LEU A 74 1.73 5.36 -8.59
N LEU A 75 2.37 5.78 -7.50
CA LEU A 75 1.87 5.56 -6.14
C LEU A 75 0.55 6.29 -5.89
N PHE A 76 0.42 7.53 -6.36
CA PHE A 76 -0.85 8.26 -6.34
C PHE A 76 -1.95 7.48 -7.08
N THR A 77 -1.66 7.02 -8.29
CA THR A 77 -2.63 6.27 -9.11
C THR A 77 -3.07 4.98 -8.42
N HIS A 78 -2.11 4.23 -7.85
CA HIS A 78 -2.39 3.01 -7.09
C HIS A 78 -3.32 3.26 -5.90
N PHE A 79 -2.94 4.18 -5.01
CA PHE A 79 -3.72 4.41 -3.79
C PHE A 79 -5.05 5.12 -4.08
N LEU A 80 -5.12 5.96 -5.11
CA LEU A 80 -6.37 6.55 -5.54
C LEU A 80 -7.34 5.48 -6.04
N LYS A 81 -6.87 4.55 -6.88
CA LYS A 81 -7.65 3.39 -7.31
C LYS A 81 -8.18 2.63 -6.09
N ARG A 82 -7.33 2.29 -5.13
CA ARG A 82 -7.76 1.60 -3.89
C ARG A 82 -8.85 2.34 -3.13
N VAL A 83 -8.70 3.65 -2.95
CA VAL A 83 -9.71 4.47 -2.27
C VAL A 83 -11.01 4.48 -3.07
N CYS A 84 -10.96 4.63 -4.40
CA CYS A 84 -12.13 4.56 -5.26
C CYS A 84 -12.82 3.19 -5.20
N GLU A 85 -12.07 2.09 -5.23
CA GLU A 85 -12.61 0.75 -5.06
C GLU A 85 -13.32 0.59 -3.72
N VAL A 86 -12.74 1.11 -2.64
CA VAL A 86 -13.33 1.06 -1.29
C VAL A 86 -14.66 1.82 -1.23
N LEU A 87 -14.73 2.98 -1.90
CA LEU A 87 -15.90 3.86 -1.89
C LEU A 87 -17.02 3.35 -2.81
N PHE A 88 -16.67 2.89 -4.01
CA PHE A 88 -17.65 2.68 -5.09
C PHE A 88 -17.82 1.22 -5.52
N LEU A 89 -16.78 0.38 -5.42
CA LEU A 89 -16.81 -0.98 -5.95
C LEU A 89 -17.12 -2.02 -4.86
N HIS A 90 -16.42 -1.93 -3.73
CA HIS A 90 -16.43 -2.98 -2.72
C HIS A 90 -17.62 -2.89 -1.76
N ARG A 91 -18.27 -4.05 -1.58
CA ARG A 91 -19.25 -4.27 -0.51
C ARG A 91 -18.56 -4.91 0.67
N TYR A 92 -18.21 -4.08 1.65
CA TYR A 92 -17.63 -4.56 2.89
C TYR A 92 -18.72 -5.05 3.85
N SER A 93 -18.49 -6.21 4.43
CA SER A 93 -19.25 -6.76 5.56
C SER A 93 -18.31 -7.03 6.73
N GLY A 94 -18.76 -6.76 7.95
CA GLY A 94 -17.97 -6.99 9.17
C GLY A 94 -17.21 -5.77 9.68
N GLY A 95 -16.37 -6.01 10.68
CA GLY A 95 -15.54 -4.99 11.33
C GLY A 95 -14.06 -5.34 11.26
N MET A 96 -13.23 -4.30 11.28
CA MET A 96 -11.77 -4.39 11.29
C MET A 96 -11.23 -3.82 12.62
N PRO A 97 -10.23 -4.44 13.26
CA PRO A 97 -9.55 -3.86 14.40
C PRO A 97 -8.89 -2.52 14.05
N LEU A 98 -9.23 -1.46 14.78
CA LEU A 98 -8.72 -0.11 14.51
C LEU A 98 -7.19 -0.05 14.58
N ALA A 99 -6.59 -0.70 15.58
CA ALA A 99 -5.13 -0.71 15.75
C ALA A 99 -4.41 -1.35 14.55
N ALA A 100 -4.98 -2.41 13.97
CA ALA A 100 -4.43 -3.03 12.76
C ALA A 100 -4.56 -2.09 11.56
N ALA A 101 -5.72 -1.45 11.38
CA ALA A 101 -5.94 -0.48 10.30
C ALA A 101 -4.93 0.67 10.37
N CYS A 102 -4.72 1.25 11.56
CA CYS A 102 -3.75 2.33 11.76
C CYS A 102 -2.30 1.87 11.52
N MET A 103 -1.92 0.70 12.04
CA MET A 103 -0.57 0.16 11.86
C MET A 103 -0.25 -0.06 10.38
N ILE A 104 -1.17 -0.68 9.64
CA ILE A 104 -1.01 -0.91 8.20
C ILE A 104 -1.00 0.43 7.44
N GLY A 105 -1.88 1.37 7.80
CA GLY A 105 -1.92 2.69 7.17
C GLY A 105 -0.63 3.50 7.37
N ILE A 106 -0.04 3.44 8.58
CA ILE A 106 1.27 4.04 8.87
C ILE A 106 2.36 3.36 8.04
N PHE A 107 2.35 2.03 7.98
CA PHE A 107 3.32 1.28 7.19
C PHE A 107 3.25 1.65 5.70
N TYR A 108 2.06 1.76 5.11
CA TYR A 108 1.88 2.21 3.73
C TYR A 108 2.32 3.66 3.51
N ALA A 109 2.03 4.56 4.44
CA ALA A 109 2.50 5.94 4.36
C ALA A 109 4.03 6.02 4.41
N LEU A 110 4.67 5.28 5.32
CA LEU A 110 6.12 5.25 5.45
C LEU A 110 6.80 4.63 4.24
N THR A 111 6.30 3.51 3.71
CA THR A 111 6.86 2.89 2.50
C THR A 111 6.73 3.81 1.29
N THR A 112 5.58 4.46 1.09
CA THR A 112 5.36 5.47 0.04
C THR A 112 6.37 6.62 0.12
N LEU A 113 6.68 7.09 1.33
CA LEU A 113 7.69 8.13 1.55
C LEU A 113 9.10 7.61 1.21
N LEU A 114 9.47 6.45 1.77
CA LEU A 114 10.80 5.88 1.63
C LEU A 114 11.14 5.50 0.19
N GLU A 115 10.18 4.98 -0.57
CA GLU A 115 10.37 4.64 -1.98
C GLU A 115 10.75 5.87 -2.82
N ASN A 116 10.06 6.99 -2.64
CA ASN A 116 10.38 8.21 -3.38
C ASN A 116 11.72 8.82 -2.94
N VAL A 117 12.01 8.81 -1.63
CA VAL A 117 13.31 9.27 -1.09
C VAL A 117 14.45 8.43 -1.65
N ALA A 118 14.31 7.10 -1.70
CA ALA A 118 15.31 6.21 -2.26
C ALA A 118 15.57 6.51 -3.74
N VAL A 119 14.51 6.74 -4.53
CA VAL A 119 14.65 7.06 -5.95
C VAL A 119 15.35 8.40 -6.15
N ARG A 120 15.07 9.41 -5.32
CA ARG A 120 15.79 10.70 -5.37
C ARG A 120 17.28 10.56 -5.05
N THR A 121 17.65 9.66 -4.13
CA THR A 121 19.07 9.40 -3.82
C THR A 121 19.79 8.67 -4.94
N GLU A 122 19.10 7.78 -5.66
CA GLU A 122 19.66 7.04 -6.81
C GLU A 122 19.74 7.90 -8.07
N GLU A 123 18.77 8.79 -8.32
CA GLU A 123 18.83 9.74 -9.46
C GLU A 123 20.08 10.63 -9.37
N ALA A 124 20.47 11.04 -8.15
CA ALA A 124 21.72 11.76 -7.91
C ALA A 124 22.98 10.92 -8.22
N ALA A 125 22.89 9.59 -8.22
CA ALA A 125 23.98 8.66 -8.52
C ALA A 125 24.04 8.25 -10.01
N GLY A 126 22.99 8.51 -10.79
CA GLY A 126 22.90 8.26 -12.23
C GLY A 126 21.70 7.39 -12.61
N GLU A 127 20.94 7.83 -13.63
CA GLU A 127 19.73 7.13 -14.05
C GLU A 127 20.00 5.84 -14.83
N HIS A 128 19.23 4.79 -14.54
CA HIS A 128 19.21 3.55 -15.31
C HIS A 128 17.88 3.41 -16.08
N PRO A 129 17.75 4.00 -17.27
CA PRO A 129 16.47 4.10 -17.98
C PRO A 129 15.82 2.74 -18.28
N GLY A 130 16.62 1.68 -18.49
CA GLY A 130 16.10 0.33 -18.68
C GLY A 130 15.36 -0.23 -17.46
N LEU A 131 15.81 0.08 -16.24
CA LEU A 131 15.16 -0.37 -15.00
C LEU A 131 13.86 0.40 -14.75
N VAL A 132 13.80 1.68 -15.10
CA VAL A 132 12.58 2.50 -15.00
C VAL A 132 11.49 1.95 -15.91
N VAL A 133 11.83 1.62 -17.17
CA VAL A 133 10.88 1.02 -18.12
C VAL A 133 10.42 -0.35 -17.64
N PHE A 134 11.35 -1.21 -17.23
CA PHE A 134 11.02 -2.54 -16.73
C PHE A 134 10.12 -2.49 -15.48
N GLY A 135 10.45 -1.63 -14.51
CA GLY A 135 9.65 -1.39 -13.31
C GLY A 135 8.26 -0.85 -13.65
N GLY A 136 8.15 0.09 -14.59
CA GLY A 136 6.88 0.60 -15.08
C GLY A 136 6.01 -0.48 -15.72
N LEU A 137 6.60 -1.38 -16.53
CA LEU A 137 5.87 -2.51 -17.12
C LEU A 137 5.33 -3.46 -16.05
N LEU A 138 6.17 -3.81 -15.06
CA LEU A 138 5.74 -4.66 -13.94
C LEU A 138 4.63 -3.99 -13.13
N PHE A 139 4.70 -2.68 -12.91
CA PHE A 139 3.64 -1.93 -12.25
C PHE A 139 2.32 -2.02 -13.02
N VAL A 140 2.33 -1.80 -14.34
CA VAL A 140 1.12 -1.91 -15.17
C VAL A 140 0.53 -3.32 -15.13
N VAL A 141 1.37 -4.35 -15.25
CA VAL A 141 0.93 -5.74 -15.14
C VAL A 141 0.30 -6.02 -13.78
N GLY A 142 0.92 -5.53 -12.70
CA GLY A 142 0.39 -5.63 -11.34
C GLY A 142 -0.95 -4.93 -11.17
N GLU A 143 -1.08 -3.71 -11.70
CA GLU A 143 -2.32 -2.94 -11.62
C GLU A 143 -3.48 -3.57 -12.38
N VAL A 144 -3.23 -4.01 -13.61
CA VAL A 144 -4.22 -4.69 -14.46
C VAL A 144 -4.60 -6.04 -13.85
N GLY A 145 -3.62 -6.84 -13.43
CA GLY A 145 -3.88 -8.11 -12.76
C GLY A 145 -4.69 -7.94 -11.46
N ASN A 146 -4.56 -6.80 -10.79
CA ASN A 146 -5.32 -6.52 -9.59
C ASN A 146 -6.77 -6.05 -9.83
N PHE A 147 -7.12 -5.61 -11.05
CA PHE A 147 -8.52 -5.32 -11.41
C PHE A 147 -9.38 -6.58 -11.55
N TYR A 148 -8.77 -7.75 -11.75
CA TYR A 148 -9.41 -9.05 -11.96
C TYR A 148 -9.52 -9.84 -10.65
#